data_AF-A0A7V3JQ95-F1
#
_entry.id   AF-A0A7V3JQ95-F1
#
_cell.length_a   1.000
_cell.length_b   1.000
_cell.length_c   1.000
_cell.angle_alpha   90.00
_cell.angle_beta   90.00
_cell.angle_gamma   90.00
#
_symmetry.space_group_name_H-M   'P 1'
#
loop_
_entity.id
_entity.type
_entity.pdbx_description
1 polymer ?
#
loop_
_entity_poly.entity_id
_entity_poly.type
_entity_poly.pdbx_seq_one_letter_code
_entity_poly.pdbx_strand_id
1 'polypeptide(L)'
;MSERFLGAVVVGLSLVAGHGPAQEPRQPASSLPRWRDTTGMVFIRGGEFVREGKFKVHVRSFYMDQYEVTNEQYCAFLNADAAHARFWNDKQEIDNKSGRFVPRAGKERWPVYYVNVHDAEAYALWAGKRLPRESEWEWAAGGAGGHEYPWGNAPLTPARANFGNNVGHPRPVGSYPEGKSALGLYDLVGNVAEWCLNDVDSAPKDTHVWRGGCWRLPAENQGVRARSPYKAEARVACVGFRCVRPTRRVLVLLGENFEEIELGAYTGVLSWAGHTKSAGNYVFRAGAPEVPSIEVVIAGFRPEVRGMGGTIVRPHVLVKDLKAEDLDGFDAVAIPACVGGARGQHTWQGRADLESESAIAVVRRVHGNGGIISTMCAGAATLQAAELPLPKRVPGEAVAYDKQLRTATSAGPGVALEAACLLLKELVDKEEYRSFRLYNPWLFGGRDQFAPRVQTLK
;
A
#
# COMPACT_ATOMS: atom_id res chain seq x y z
N MET A 1 -41.15 60.91 45.26
CA MET A 1 -40.35 62.12 44.99
C MET A 1 -38.91 61.82 45.34
N SER A 2 -38.03 62.10 44.40
CA SER A 2 -36.63 61.69 44.31
C SER A 2 -35.71 62.33 45.35
N GLU A 3 -34.66 61.62 45.77
CA GLU A 3 -33.27 61.88 45.34
C GLU A 3 -32.23 61.29 46.32
N ARG A 4 -31.21 60.68 45.70
CA ARG A 4 -29.78 60.69 46.04
C ARG A 4 -29.33 60.10 47.37
N PHE A 5 -28.39 59.15 47.29
CA PHE A 5 -27.17 59.26 48.08
C PHE A 5 -25.95 58.83 47.25
N LEU A 6 -25.06 59.82 47.04
CA LEU A 6 -23.63 59.67 46.73
C LEU A 6 -23.00 58.75 47.80
N GLY A 7 -22.05 57.87 47.50
CA GLY A 7 -20.87 58.08 46.66
C GLY A 7 -19.65 58.17 47.57
N ALA A 8 -18.92 57.05 47.73
CA ALA A 8 -17.57 57.03 48.26
C ALA A 8 -16.74 56.09 47.39
N VAL A 9 -15.71 56.68 46.76
CA VAL A 9 -14.76 56.05 45.85
C VAL A 9 -13.56 55.59 46.66
N VAL A 10 -13.13 54.35 46.46
CA VAL A 10 -11.73 53.94 46.69
C VAL A 10 -11.26 53.20 45.45
N VAL A 11 -10.16 53.71 44.90
CA VAL A 11 -9.51 53.26 43.66
C VAL A 11 -8.60 52.07 43.96
N GLY A 12 -8.79 50.97 43.24
CA GLY A 12 -7.82 49.89 43.09
C GLY A 12 -7.46 49.74 41.62
N LEU A 13 -6.18 49.96 41.27
CA LEU A 13 -5.66 49.74 39.92
C LEU A 13 -5.74 48.25 39.54
N SER A 14 -6.34 47.96 38.39
CA SER A 14 -6.15 46.69 37.67
C SER A 14 -5.40 46.94 36.37
N LEU A 15 -4.27 46.24 36.21
CA LEU A 15 -3.47 46.15 35.00
C LEU A 15 -4.26 45.47 33.88
N VAL A 16 -4.34 46.11 32.72
CA VAL A 16 -4.95 45.58 31.49
C VAL A 16 -3.93 44.68 30.79
N ALA A 17 -4.19 43.37 30.74
CA ALA A 17 -3.53 42.46 29.81
C ALA A 17 -4.30 42.46 28.48
N GLY A 18 -3.66 42.96 27.42
CA GLY A 18 -4.21 43.00 26.07
C GLY A 18 -4.53 41.60 25.54
N HIS A 19 -5.76 41.40 25.07
CA HIS A 19 -6.19 40.20 24.39
C HIS A 19 -5.71 40.26 22.93
N GLY A 20 -4.73 39.42 22.58
CA GLY A 20 -4.46 39.09 21.18
C GLY A 20 -5.64 38.31 20.58
N PRO A 21 -5.82 38.34 19.25
CA PRO A 21 -6.95 37.68 18.61
C PRO A 21 -6.90 36.18 18.89
N ALA A 22 -8.03 35.63 19.34
CA ALA A 22 -8.21 34.21 19.57
C ALA A 22 -7.88 33.44 18.29
N GLN A 23 -6.87 32.57 18.34
CA GLN A 23 -6.62 31.62 17.28
C GLN A 23 -7.84 30.71 17.16
N GLU A 24 -8.45 30.70 15.97
CA GLU A 24 -9.47 29.71 15.63
C GLU A 24 -8.94 28.30 15.91
N PRO A 25 -9.77 27.40 16.47
CA PRO A 25 -9.37 26.02 16.70
C PRO A 25 -9.01 25.39 15.36
N ARG A 26 -7.75 24.98 15.21
CA ARG A 26 -7.29 24.18 14.07
C ARG A 26 -8.22 22.97 13.94
N GLN A 27 -8.90 22.86 12.81
CA GLN A 27 -9.68 21.67 12.47
C GLN A 27 -8.80 20.42 12.65
N PRO A 28 -9.33 19.33 13.24
CA PRO A 28 -8.58 18.10 13.35
C PRO A 28 -8.17 17.66 11.94
N ALA A 29 -6.86 17.45 11.75
CA ALA A 29 -6.33 16.89 10.52
C ALA A 29 -7.11 15.60 10.19
N SER A 30 -7.54 15.47 8.93
CA SER A 30 -8.27 14.31 8.42
C SER A 30 -7.67 13.00 8.98
N SER A 31 -8.50 12.20 9.66
CA SER A 31 -8.10 10.99 10.40
C SER A 31 -7.66 9.80 9.53
N LEU A 32 -7.41 10.01 8.23
CA LEU A 32 -6.86 9.02 7.31
C LEU A 32 -5.59 9.61 6.68
N PRO A 33 -4.51 8.82 6.57
CA PRO A 33 -3.27 9.29 5.98
C PRO A 33 -3.49 9.63 4.51
N ARG A 34 -2.90 10.75 4.07
CA ARG A 34 -3.03 11.21 2.69
C ARG A 34 -2.34 10.21 1.77
N TRP A 35 -3.11 9.55 0.93
CA TRP A 35 -2.66 8.43 0.09
C TRP A 35 -1.73 8.81 -1.06
N ARG A 36 -1.23 10.05 -1.15
CA ARG A 36 -0.09 10.45 -2.02
C ARG A 36 1.14 10.91 -1.22
N ASP A 37 1.04 10.94 0.11
CA ASP A 37 2.13 11.44 0.91
C ASP A 37 3.29 10.44 0.93
N THR A 38 4.35 10.81 0.21
CA THR A 38 5.66 10.15 0.24
C THR A 38 6.64 10.95 1.10
N THR A 39 6.17 11.95 1.86
CA THR A 39 7.00 12.67 2.83
C THR A 39 7.62 11.67 3.80
N GLY A 40 8.94 11.72 3.91
CA GLY A 40 9.70 10.77 4.73
C GLY A 40 9.91 9.40 4.08
N MET A 41 9.63 9.24 2.79
CA MET A 41 9.99 8.05 2.00
C MET A 41 11.05 8.37 0.95
N VAL A 42 11.87 7.38 0.62
CA VAL A 42 12.92 7.41 -0.39
C VAL A 42 12.47 6.59 -1.59
N PHE A 43 12.59 7.15 -2.80
CA PHE A 43 12.39 6.38 -4.03
C PHE A 43 13.57 5.41 -4.24
N ILE A 44 13.26 4.13 -4.27
CA ILE A 44 14.19 3.05 -4.56
C ILE A 44 13.97 2.65 -6.01
N ARG A 45 14.97 2.89 -6.86
CA ARG A 45 14.97 2.37 -8.22
C ARG A 45 15.15 0.86 -8.17
N GLY A 46 14.29 0.14 -8.86
CA GLY A 46 14.40 -1.32 -9.01
C GLY A 46 15.63 -1.77 -9.80
N GLY A 47 15.87 -3.08 -9.78
CA GLY A 47 16.93 -3.75 -10.52
C GLY A 47 17.01 -5.24 -10.14
N GLU A 48 18.12 -5.88 -10.48
CA GLU A 48 18.33 -7.30 -10.24
C GLU A 48 19.57 -7.54 -9.38
N PHE A 49 19.48 -8.54 -8.50
CA PHE A 49 20.62 -9.01 -7.73
C PHE A 49 20.56 -10.53 -7.51
N VAL A 50 21.68 -11.10 -7.06
CA VAL A 50 21.75 -12.52 -6.71
C VAL A 50 21.70 -12.66 -5.19
N ARG A 51 20.58 -13.11 -4.66
CA ARG A 51 20.41 -13.40 -3.23
C ARG A 51 21.15 -14.68 -2.87
N GLU A 52 21.91 -14.61 -1.77
CA GLU A 52 22.69 -15.74 -1.22
C GLU A 52 23.59 -16.44 -2.27
N GLY A 53 24.00 -15.74 -3.33
CA GLY A 53 24.81 -16.30 -4.41
C GLY A 53 24.11 -17.37 -5.26
N LYS A 54 22.80 -17.58 -5.07
CA LYS A 54 22.05 -18.70 -5.67
C LYS A 54 20.82 -18.27 -6.44
N PHE A 55 20.08 -17.28 -5.94
CA PHE A 55 18.76 -16.93 -6.45
C PHE A 55 18.83 -15.58 -7.15
N LYS A 56 18.58 -15.55 -8.47
CA LYS A 56 18.34 -14.28 -9.15
C LYS A 56 17.02 -13.70 -8.64
N VAL A 57 17.09 -12.50 -8.08
CA VAL A 57 15.96 -11.77 -7.55
C VAL A 57 15.85 -10.47 -8.30
N HIS A 58 14.66 -10.22 -8.85
CA HIS A 58 14.31 -8.95 -9.46
C HIS A 58 13.48 -8.14 -8.45
N VAL A 59 13.85 -6.89 -8.24
CA VAL A 59 13.17 -5.96 -7.35
C VAL A 59 12.72 -4.75 -8.17
N ARG A 60 11.45 -4.38 -8.10
CA ARG A 60 10.94 -3.23 -8.86
C ARG A 60 11.26 -1.93 -8.16
N SER A 61 10.90 -0.82 -8.79
CA SER A 61 10.91 0.47 -8.10
C SER A 61 9.78 0.55 -7.08
N PHE A 62 10.05 1.19 -5.95
CA PHE A 62 9.09 1.43 -4.86
C PHE A 62 9.56 2.62 -4.03
N TYR A 63 8.70 3.11 -3.15
CA TYR A 63 9.10 4.04 -2.09
C TYR A 63 9.30 3.26 -0.80
N MET A 64 10.34 3.58 -0.02
CA MET A 64 10.60 2.99 1.29
C MET A 64 10.69 4.08 2.34
N ASP A 65 10.11 3.87 3.51
CA ASP A 65 10.27 4.79 4.63
C ASP A 65 11.76 5.02 4.92
N GLN A 66 12.14 6.30 5.05
CA GLN A 66 13.52 6.71 5.31
C GLN A 66 14.06 6.13 6.61
N TYR A 67 13.16 5.96 7.58
CA TYR A 67 13.41 5.51 8.95
C TYR A 67 12.44 4.37 9.29
N GLU A 68 12.70 3.64 10.37
CA GLU A 68 11.70 2.78 10.98
C GLU A 68 10.49 3.58 11.47
N VAL A 69 9.33 2.94 11.57
CA VAL A 69 8.12 3.58 12.13
C VAL A 69 8.39 3.99 13.56
N THR A 70 8.10 5.25 13.88
CA THR A 70 8.34 5.82 15.21
C THR A 70 7.18 5.61 16.17
N ASN A 71 7.43 5.75 17.48
CA ASN A 71 6.37 5.70 18.49
C ASN A 71 5.29 6.77 18.27
N GLU A 72 5.67 7.98 17.85
CA GLU A 72 4.71 9.04 17.52
C GLU A 72 3.75 8.64 16.40
N GLN A 73 4.30 8.09 15.32
CA GLN A 73 3.51 7.59 14.19
C GLN A 73 2.61 6.43 14.61
N TYR A 74 3.14 5.48 15.38
CA TYR A 74 2.37 4.33 15.84
C TYR A 74 1.27 4.72 16.85
N CYS A 75 1.49 5.73 17.69
CA CYS A 75 0.43 6.30 18.53
C CYS A 75 -0.71 6.91 17.71
N ALA A 76 -0.41 7.57 16.60
CA ALA A 76 -1.44 8.11 15.72
C ALA A 76 -2.34 6.99 15.17
N PHE A 77 -1.75 5.85 14.79
CA PHE A 77 -2.48 4.64 14.40
C PHE A 77 -3.36 4.09 15.52
N LEU A 78 -2.79 3.85 16.71
CA LEU A 78 -3.55 3.28 17.84
C LEU A 78 -4.73 4.18 18.26
N ASN A 79 -4.59 5.51 18.15
CA ASN A 79 -5.66 6.46 18.45
C ASN A 79 -6.73 6.55 17.34
N ALA A 80 -6.41 6.15 16.11
CA ALA A 80 -7.34 6.15 14.98
C ALA A 80 -8.10 4.82 14.83
N ASP A 81 -7.49 3.70 15.23
CA ASP A 81 -8.07 2.35 15.13
C ASP A 81 -8.27 1.72 16.52
N ALA A 82 -9.41 2.01 17.15
CA ALA A 82 -9.78 1.43 18.44
C ALA A 82 -9.94 -0.11 18.40
N ALA A 83 -10.25 -0.69 17.23
CA ALA A 83 -10.42 -2.14 17.09
C ALA A 83 -9.07 -2.87 17.09
N HIS A 84 -8.02 -2.25 16.57
CA HIS A 84 -6.66 -2.74 16.67
C HIS A 84 -6.04 -2.44 18.04
N ALA A 85 -6.32 -1.25 18.60
CA ALA A 85 -5.76 -0.79 19.87
C ALA A 85 -5.98 -1.76 21.05
N ARG A 86 -7.06 -2.55 21.05
CA ARG A 86 -7.32 -3.58 22.07
C ARG A 86 -6.26 -4.69 22.15
N PHE A 87 -5.49 -4.89 21.08
CA PHE A 87 -4.42 -5.89 21.04
C PHE A 87 -3.08 -5.33 21.55
N TRP A 88 -3.02 -4.01 21.78
CA TRP A 88 -1.86 -3.37 22.37
C TRP A 88 -1.71 -3.76 23.84
N ASN A 89 -0.48 -4.04 24.27
CA ASN A 89 -0.17 -4.49 25.63
C ASN A 89 0.98 -3.69 26.26
N ASP A 90 0.81 -2.38 26.47
CA ASP A 90 1.64 -1.49 27.32
C ASP A 90 3.18 -1.73 27.31
N LYS A 91 3.76 -1.99 26.13
CA LYS A 91 5.19 -2.30 25.95
C LYS A 91 5.72 -1.63 24.69
N GLN A 92 6.96 -1.15 24.61
CA GLN A 92 7.64 -0.24 25.53
C GLN A 92 7.73 1.10 24.79
N GLU A 93 7.70 2.21 25.53
CA GLU A 93 7.77 3.58 25.04
C GLU A 93 6.47 4.24 24.52
N ILE A 94 5.34 3.54 24.62
CA ILE A 94 3.99 4.12 24.42
C ILE A 94 3.15 3.84 25.66
N ASP A 95 2.57 4.88 26.26
CA ASP A 95 1.65 4.80 27.40
C ASP A 95 0.20 4.98 26.93
N ASN A 96 -0.73 4.24 27.53
CA ASN A 96 -2.17 4.47 27.40
C ASN A 96 -2.67 5.36 28.56
N LYS A 97 -2.90 6.65 28.27
CA LYS A 97 -3.42 7.62 29.24
C LYS A 97 -4.91 7.80 29.03
N SER A 98 -5.72 7.06 29.79
CA SER A 98 -7.18 7.16 29.79
C SER A 98 -7.81 6.93 28.40
N GLY A 99 -7.34 5.93 27.66
CA GLY A 99 -7.84 5.59 26.32
C GLY A 99 -7.13 6.33 25.19
N ARG A 100 -6.13 7.18 25.50
CA ARG A 100 -5.29 7.85 24.52
C ARG A 100 -3.86 7.34 24.58
N PHE A 101 -3.35 6.83 23.46
CA PHE A 101 -1.97 6.39 23.31
C PHE A 101 -1.05 7.58 23.06
N VAL A 102 0.01 7.68 23.85
CA VAL A 102 1.03 8.73 23.70
C VAL A 102 2.42 8.13 23.84
N PRO A 103 3.43 8.62 23.09
CA PRO A 103 4.80 8.23 23.36
C PRO A 103 5.20 8.66 24.77
N ARG A 104 6.08 7.89 25.41
CA ARG A 104 6.76 8.34 26.62
C ARG A 104 7.61 9.56 26.29
N ALA A 105 7.71 10.48 27.25
CA ALA A 105 8.42 11.73 27.06
C ALA A 105 9.86 11.51 26.55
N GLY A 106 10.20 12.12 25.41
CA GLY A 106 11.52 11.99 24.78
C GLY A 106 11.71 10.72 23.95
N LYS A 107 10.64 9.94 23.74
CA LYS A 107 10.64 8.69 22.96
C LYS A 107 9.82 8.78 21.67
N GLU A 108 9.37 9.98 21.30
CA GLU A 108 8.51 10.24 20.15
C GLU A 108 9.15 9.70 18.85
N ARG A 109 10.44 10.00 18.66
CA ARG A 109 11.24 9.59 17.49
C ARG A 109 11.95 8.24 17.64
N TRP A 110 11.69 7.49 18.69
CA TRP A 110 12.24 6.14 18.82
C TRP A 110 11.46 5.19 17.91
N PRO A 111 12.12 4.16 17.34
CA PRO A 111 11.41 3.16 16.56
C PRO A 111 10.43 2.42 17.47
N VAL A 112 9.23 2.17 16.97
CA VAL A 112 8.30 1.23 17.62
C VAL A 112 8.90 -0.17 17.52
N TYR A 113 8.80 -0.95 18.59
CA TYR A 113 9.23 -2.34 18.63
C TYR A 113 8.32 -3.15 19.55
N TYR A 114 8.55 -4.46 19.63
CA TYR A 114 7.67 -5.39 20.36
C TYR A 114 6.29 -5.56 19.70
N VAL A 115 6.24 -5.30 18.39
CA VAL A 115 5.10 -5.59 17.52
C VAL A 115 5.29 -6.94 16.84
N ASN A 116 4.19 -7.62 16.54
CA ASN A 116 4.21 -8.79 15.67
C ASN A 116 3.97 -8.36 14.22
N VAL A 117 4.05 -9.31 13.26
CA VAL A 117 3.91 -8.95 11.84
C VAL A 117 2.51 -8.43 11.51
N HIS A 118 1.47 -8.95 12.18
CA HIS A 118 0.09 -8.53 11.94
C HIS A 118 -0.19 -7.10 12.42
N ASP A 119 0.42 -6.68 13.52
CA ASP A 119 0.38 -5.30 13.99
C ASP A 119 1.03 -4.36 12.96
N ALA A 120 2.19 -4.78 12.45
CA ALA A 120 2.96 -4.02 11.47
C ALA A 120 2.22 -3.92 10.12
N GLU A 121 1.58 -4.99 9.67
CA GLU A 121 0.69 -5.00 8.49
C GLU A 121 -0.54 -4.12 8.70
N ALA A 122 -1.18 -4.17 9.88
CA ALA A 122 -2.34 -3.35 10.19
C ALA A 122 -1.99 -1.85 10.19
N TYR A 123 -0.88 -1.47 10.82
CA TYR A 123 -0.36 -0.11 10.73
C TYR A 123 -0.08 0.26 9.27
N ALA A 124 0.61 -0.61 8.51
CA ALA A 124 1.00 -0.30 7.15
C ALA A 124 -0.24 -0.05 6.29
N LEU A 125 -1.27 -0.89 6.41
CA LEU A 125 -2.55 -0.72 5.73
C LEU A 125 -3.25 0.58 6.15
N TRP A 126 -3.34 0.86 7.45
CA TRP A 126 -3.89 2.12 7.96
C TRP A 126 -3.14 3.32 7.39
N ALA A 127 -1.81 3.24 7.29
CA ALA A 127 -0.90 4.26 6.77
C ALA A 127 -0.97 4.42 5.24
N GLY A 128 -1.73 3.57 4.53
CA GLY A 128 -1.75 3.51 3.07
C GLY A 128 -0.45 3.02 2.44
N LYS A 129 0.17 2.06 3.11
CA LYS A 129 1.45 1.42 2.77
C LYS A 129 1.32 -0.10 2.88
N ARG A 130 2.44 -0.80 2.78
CA ARG A 130 2.58 -2.22 3.13
C ARG A 130 3.95 -2.46 3.76
N LEU A 131 4.17 -3.65 4.30
CA LEU A 131 5.52 -4.07 4.68
C LEU A 131 6.39 -4.34 3.44
N PRO A 132 7.71 -4.10 3.51
CA PRO A 132 8.65 -4.53 2.48
C PRO A 132 8.60 -6.05 2.35
N ARG A 133 8.77 -6.56 1.13
CA ARG A 133 9.22 -7.94 0.96
C ARG A 133 10.67 -8.05 1.40
N GLU A 134 11.08 -9.24 1.81
CA GLU A 134 12.47 -9.52 2.18
C GLU A 134 13.45 -9.12 1.07
N SER A 135 13.12 -9.44 -0.18
CA SER A 135 13.87 -9.03 -1.38
C SER A 135 13.98 -7.51 -1.57
N GLU A 136 12.88 -6.79 -1.38
CA GLU A 136 12.84 -5.31 -1.47
C GLU A 136 13.71 -4.67 -0.40
N TRP A 137 13.63 -5.20 0.82
CA TRP A 137 14.46 -4.74 1.92
C TRP A 137 15.95 -4.96 1.61
N GLU A 138 16.32 -6.16 1.16
CA GLU A 138 17.72 -6.50 0.83
C GLU A 138 18.25 -5.64 -0.31
N TRP A 139 17.44 -5.39 -1.34
CA TRP A 139 17.81 -4.51 -2.45
C TRP A 139 18.00 -3.06 -2.01
N ALA A 140 17.08 -2.53 -1.19
CA ALA A 140 17.21 -1.17 -0.67
C ALA A 140 18.45 -0.99 0.22
N ALA A 141 18.84 -2.04 0.95
CA ALA A 141 20.00 -2.03 1.82
C ALA A 141 21.32 -2.29 1.06
N GLY A 142 21.42 -3.35 0.26
CA GLY A 142 22.68 -3.76 -0.39
C GLY A 142 22.87 -3.29 -1.82
N GLY A 143 21.80 -2.96 -2.54
CA GLY A 143 21.80 -2.64 -3.96
C GLY A 143 22.34 -3.76 -4.87
N ALA A 144 22.55 -3.44 -6.15
CA ALA A 144 23.08 -4.37 -7.15
C ALA A 144 24.48 -4.91 -6.82
N GLY A 145 25.28 -4.11 -6.10
CA GLY A 145 26.64 -4.49 -5.69
C GLY A 145 26.69 -5.54 -4.57
N GLY A 146 25.54 -5.87 -3.96
CA GLY A 146 25.46 -6.88 -2.91
C GLY A 146 26.30 -6.54 -1.68
N HIS A 147 26.38 -5.24 -1.34
CA HIS A 147 27.19 -4.72 -0.24
C HIS A 147 26.88 -5.43 1.09
N GLU A 148 27.89 -5.51 1.95
CA GLU A 148 27.73 -6.09 3.29
C GLU A 148 26.82 -5.23 4.18
N TYR A 149 26.95 -3.91 4.05
CA TYR A 149 26.18 -2.91 4.81
C TYR A 149 25.55 -1.87 3.88
N PRO A 150 24.54 -1.11 4.36
CA PRO A 150 23.91 -0.03 3.60
C PRO A 150 24.86 1.06 3.10
N TRP A 151 25.94 1.30 3.85
CA TRP A 151 27.00 2.26 3.52
C TRP A 151 28.16 1.65 2.70
N GLY A 152 28.01 0.42 2.21
CA GLY A 152 29.05 -0.31 1.47
C GLY A 152 29.76 -1.38 2.31
N ASN A 153 31.02 -1.64 2.01
CA ASN A 153 31.82 -2.71 2.64
C ASN A 153 32.77 -2.20 3.74
N ALA A 154 32.63 -0.95 4.16
CA ALA A 154 33.42 -0.42 5.26
C ALA A 154 32.94 -1.05 6.59
N PRO A 155 33.84 -1.30 7.57
CA PRO A 155 33.51 -2.08 8.77
C PRO A 155 32.31 -1.54 9.57
N LEU A 156 31.57 -2.43 10.21
CA LEU A 156 30.58 -2.06 11.21
C LEU A 156 31.27 -1.42 12.43
N THR A 157 30.81 -0.23 12.83
CA THR A 157 31.32 0.48 14.01
C THR A 157 30.16 1.06 14.82
N PRO A 158 30.36 1.36 16.12
CA PRO A 158 29.36 2.06 16.93
C PRO A 158 28.97 3.46 16.44
N ALA A 159 29.73 4.05 15.50
CA ALA A 159 29.36 5.32 14.85
C ALA A 159 28.36 5.11 13.69
N ARG A 160 28.29 3.89 13.13
CA ARG A 160 27.43 3.54 12.00
C ARG A 160 26.14 2.83 12.39
N ALA A 161 26.10 2.16 13.54
CA ALA A 161 24.90 1.45 13.97
C ALA A 161 24.84 1.23 15.49
N ASN A 162 23.63 0.99 15.99
CA ASN A 162 23.35 0.52 17.34
C ASN A 162 23.28 -1.02 17.36
N PHE A 163 24.23 -1.71 18.01
CA PHE A 163 24.30 -3.17 18.05
C PHE A 163 25.07 -3.67 19.27
N GLY A 164 25.00 -4.98 19.54
CA GLY A 164 25.81 -5.66 20.55
C GLY A 164 25.57 -5.17 21.99
N ASN A 165 24.36 -4.68 22.29
CA ASN A 165 24.01 -4.03 23.55
C ASN A 165 24.93 -2.85 23.94
N ASN A 166 25.59 -2.20 22.98
CA ASN A 166 26.49 -1.07 23.25
C ASN A 166 25.80 0.09 24.00
N VAL A 167 24.52 0.34 23.72
CA VAL A 167 23.68 1.33 24.42
C VAL A 167 22.68 0.66 25.37
N GLY A 168 22.25 -0.57 25.07
CA GLY A 168 21.27 -1.32 25.87
C GLY A 168 19.80 -0.99 25.58
N HIS A 169 19.52 -0.19 24.55
CA HIS A 169 18.17 0.12 24.07
C HIS A 169 18.23 0.73 22.65
N PRO A 170 17.09 0.85 21.92
CA PRO A 170 17.06 1.57 20.64
C PRO A 170 17.46 3.04 20.79
N ARG A 171 17.77 3.70 19.67
CA ARG A 171 18.01 5.14 19.61
C ARG A 171 16.94 5.82 18.76
N PRO A 172 16.71 7.15 18.91
CA PRO A 172 15.89 7.88 17.97
C PRO A 172 16.33 7.60 16.54
N VAL A 173 15.37 7.42 15.62
CA VAL A 173 15.69 7.16 14.22
C VAL A 173 16.58 8.26 13.64
N GLY A 174 17.52 7.89 12.77
CA GLY A 174 18.52 8.78 12.20
C GLY A 174 19.68 9.15 13.13
N SER A 175 19.85 8.47 14.27
CA SER A 175 20.95 8.75 15.21
C SER A 175 22.34 8.40 14.66
N TYR A 176 22.42 7.58 13.61
CA TYR A 176 23.67 7.08 13.03
C TYR A 176 23.85 7.56 11.58
N PRO A 177 24.20 8.83 11.34
CA PRO A 177 24.31 9.38 10.00
C PRO A 177 25.41 8.73 9.14
N GLU A 178 26.46 8.19 9.76
CA GLU A 178 27.51 7.43 9.06
C GLU A 178 27.03 6.04 8.59
N GLY A 179 25.94 5.54 9.16
CA GLY A 179 25.27 4.29 8.76
C GLY A 179 24.23 4.47 7.67
N LYS A 180 24.06 5.68 7.15
CA LYS A 180 23.09 5.99 6.12
C LYS A 180 23.48 5.33 4.79
N SER A 181 22.50 4.76 4.08
CA SER A 181 22.72 4.24 2.75
C SER A 181 22.99 5.35 1.73
N ALA A 182 23.56 4.99 0.57
CA ALA A 182 23.73 5.92 -0.55
C ALA A 182 22.40 6.51 -1.06
N LEU A 183 21.28 5.82 -0.82
CA LEU A 183 19.94 6.28 -1.17
C LEU A 183 19.33 7.20 -0.09
N GLY A 184 19.98 7.34 1.07
CA GLY A 184 19.50 8.18 2.16
C GLY A 184 18.61 7.45 3.19
N LEU A 185 18.56 6.12 3.16
CA LEU A 185 17.88 5.29 4.16
C LEU A 185 18.76 5.19 5.41
N TYR A 186 18.14 5.30 6.59
CA TYR A 186 18.82 5.19 7.87
C TYR A 186 18.49 3.88 8.57
N ASP A 187 19.38 3.48 9.48
CA ASP A 187 19.16 2.44 10.49
C ASP A 187 18.71 1.08 9.92
N LEU A 188 19.00 0.79 8.64
CA LEU A 188 18.77 -0.52 8.03
C LEU A 188 19.65 -1.62 8.66
N VAL A 189 20.64 -1.24 9.47
CA VAL A 189 21.47 -2.19 10.23
C VAL A 189 21.51 -1.74 11.68
N GLY A 190 21.27 -2.67 12.59
CA GLY A 190 21.16 -2.39 14.02
C GLY A 190 19.85 -1.73 14.40
N ASN A 191 19.86 -0.96 15.49
CA ASN A 191 18.68 -0.33 16.07
C ASN A 191 17.54 -1.34 16.28
N VAL A 192 16.51 -1.40 15.45
CA VAL A 192 15.52 -2.49 15.51
C VAL A 192 15.60 -3.36 14.26
N ALA A 193 15.44 -4.66 14.45
CA ALA A 193 15.22 -5.56 13.32
C ALA A 193 13.84 -5.29 12.72
N GLU A 194 13.67 -5.57 11.43
CA GLU A 194 12.47 -5.11 10.72
C GLU A 194 11.67 -6.24 10.11
N TRP A 195 10.40 -6.36 10.49
CA TRP A 195 9.47 -7.29 9.87
C TRP A 195 9.34 -7.06 8.36
N CYS A 196 9.42 -8.15 7.61
CA CYS A 196 9.20 -8.20 6.18
C CYS A 196 8.09 -9.21 5.84
N LEU A 197 7.45 -9.01 4.69
CA LEU A 197 6.72 -10.07 4.03
C LEU A 197 7.72 -11.06 3.43
N ASN A 198 7.40 -12.34 3.53
CA ASN A 198 8.23 -13.36 2.90
C ASN A 198 8.15 -13.23 1.38
N ASP A 199 9.25 -13.59 0.72
CA ASP A 199 9.17 -13.98 -0.69
C ASP A 199 8.63 -15.42 -0.78
N VAL A 200 8.25 -15.84 -1.98
CA VAL A 200 7.80 -17.21 -2.24
C VAL A 200 8.88 -18.19 -1.79
N ASP A 201 8.49 -19.15 -0.95
CA ASP A 201 9.36 -20.18 -0.37
C ASP A 201 10.58 -19.64 0.41
N SER A 202 10.57 -18.36 0.86
CA SER A 202 11.74 -17.75 1.55
C SER A 202 11.83 -18.05 3.04
N ALA A 203 10.75 -18.57 3.64
CA ALA A 203 10.68 -18.87 5.07
C ALA A 203 9.92 -20.17 5.33
N PRO A 204 10.18 -20.86 6.47
CA PRO A 204 9.36 -21.96 6.93
C PRO A 204 7.87 -21.58 7.01
N LYS A 205 6.99 -22.60 6.89
CA LYS A 205 5.55 -22.43 7.01
C LYS A 205 5.19 -21.74 8.33
N ASP A 206 4.23 -20.82 8.28
CA ASP A 206 3.68 -20.05 9.41
C ASP A 206 4.72 -19.14 10.13
N THR A 207 5.82 -18.82 9.44
CA THR A 207 6.82 -17.86 9.94
C THR A 207 6.95 -16.66 9.02
N HIS A 208 7.41 -15.54 9.58
CA HIS A 208 7.80 -14.32 8.86
C HIS A 208 9.24 -13.95 9.21
N VAL A 209 9.92 -13.31 8.27
CA VAL A 209 11.33 -12.94 8.41
C VAL A 209 11.45 -11.50 8.88
N TRP A 210 12.39 -11.24 9.79
CA TRP A 210 12.92 -9.90 9.99
C TRP A 210 14.33 -9.76 9.40
N ARG A 211 14.73 -8.50 9.11
CA ARG A 211 16.01 -8.16 8.48
C ARG A 211 16.83 -7.14 9.29
N GLY A 212 18.11 -6.97 8.94
CA GLY A 212 19.01 -5.90 9.38
C GLY A 212 19.78 -6.13 10.70
N GLY A 213 19.21 -6.94 11.59
CA GLY A 213 19.73 -7.09 12.96
C GLY A 213 19.15 -6.03 13.89
N CYS A 214 19.48 -6.08 15.19
CA CYS A 214 18.94 -5.15 16.17
C CYS A 214 19.98 -4.78 17.23
N TRP A 215 19.68 -3.78 18.06
CA TRP A 215 20.55 -3.24 19.11
C TRP A 215 21.06 -4.29 20.10
N ARG A 216 20.34 -5.42 20.27
CA ARG A 216 20.74 -6.52 21.16
C ARG A 216 21.73 -7.49 20.56
N LEU A 217 21.68 -7.67 19.24
CA LEU A 217 22.39 -8.75 18.57
C LEU A 217 23.86 -8.37 18.34
N PRO A 218 24.79 -9.33 18.45
CA PRO A 218 26.21 -9.07 18.27
C PRO A 218 26.53 -8.75 16.80
N ALA A 219 27.76 -8.33 16.51
CA ALA A 219 28.17 -7.80 15.21
C ALA A 219 27.94 -8.79 14.04
N GLU A 220 28.13 -10.08 14.28
CA GLU A 220 27.94 -11.16 13.31
C GLU A 220 26.48 -11.37 12.89
N ASN A 221 25.54 -10.79 13.63
CA ASN A 221 24.10 -10.84 13.35
C ASN A 221 23.57 -9.51 12.81
N GLN A 222 24.46 -8.64 12.33
CA GLN A 222 24.14 -7.37 11.69
C GLN A 222 24.43 -7.43 10.18
N GLY A 223 23.89 -6.49 9.43
CA GLY A 223 24.20 -6.33 8.01
C GLY A 223 23.04 -6.70 7.09
N VAL A 224 23.26 -6.48 5.79
CA VAL A 224 22.24 -6.66 4.75
C VAL A 224 21.69 -8.09 4.72
N ARG A 225 22.54 -9.08 5.04
CA ARG A 225 22.18 -10.50 5.01
C ARG A 225 21.62 -11.02 6.34
N ALA A 226 21.66 -10.24 7.42
CA ALA A 226 21.10 -10.66 8.70
C ALA A 226 19.59 -10.90 8.57
N ARG A 227 19.16 -12.11 8.93
CA ARG A 227 17.75 -12.54 8.90
C ARG A 227 17.47 -13.56 9.98
N SER A 228 16.24 -13.61 10.47
CA SER A 228 15.74 -14.79 11.19
C SER A 228 14.23 -14.95 11.03
N PRO A 229 13.74 -16.18 10.84
CA PRO A 229 12.32 -16.47 10.79
C PRO A 229 11.72 -16.60 12.20
N TYR A 230 10.53 -16.05 12.40
CA TYR A 230 9.76 -16.14 13.64
C TYR A 230 8.29 -16.39 13.33
N LYS A 231 7.55 -17.00 14.26
CA LYS A 231 6.09 -17.15 14.11
C LYS A 231 5.41 -15.80 13.93
N ALA A 232 4.34 -15.74 13.15
CA ALA A 232 3.63 -14.49 12.84
C ALA A 232 3.15 -13.75 14.11
N GLU A 233 2.78 -14.47 15.17
CA GLU A 233 2.29 -13.90 16.42
C GLU A 233 3.42 -13.47 17.37
N ALA A 234 4.68 -13.79 17.04
CA ALA A 234 5.81 -13.51 17.91
C ALA A 234 6.03 -11.99 18.06
N ARG A 235 6.11 -11.54 19.31
CA ARG A 235 6.55 -10.18 19.66
C ARG A 235 7.95 -10.27 20.24
N VAL A 236 8.94 -9.77 19.50
CA VAL A 236 10.35 -9.87 19.89
C VAL A 236 10.86 -8.51 20.37
N ALA A 237 11.56 -8.50 21.51
CA ALA A 237 12.02 -7.29 22.21
C ALA A 237 13.20 -6.57 21.55
N CYS A 238 13.20 -6.47 20.22
CA CYS A 238 14.01 -5.54 19.43
C CYS A 238 13.58 -5.55 17.95
N VAL A 239 12.38 -6.04 17.64
CA VAL A 239 11.84 -6.09 16.27
C VAL A 239 10.75 -5.04 16.15
N GLY A 240 10.93 -4.14 15.19
CA GLY A 240 10.00 -3.15 14.71
C GLY A 240 9.75 -3.37 13.22
N PHE A 241 9.56 -2.29 12.47
CA PHE A 241 9.34 -2.35 11.03
C PHE A 241 9.49 -0.97 10.38
N ARG A 242 9.63 -0.98 9.06
CA ARG A 242 9.41 0.18 8.19
C ARG A 242 8.43 -0.19 7.09
N CYS A 243 7.82 0.78 6.44
CA CYS A 243 6.89 0.50 5.36
C CYS A 243 7.48 0.80 3.99
N VAL A 244 6.85 0.22 2.98
CA VAL A 244 7.06 0.55 1.57
C VAL A 244 5.74 0.91 0.91
N ARG A 245 5.84 1.62 -0.20
CA ARG A 245 4.73 1.93 -1.08
C ARG A 245 5.05 1.58 -2.51
N PRO A 246 4.08 1.01 -3.24
CA PRO A 246 4.19 0.86 -4.67
C PRO A 246 4.35 2.21 -5.37
N THR A 247 4.85 2.20 -6.60
CA THR A 247 4.92 3.42 -7.42
C THR A 247 3.57 3.82 -7.99
N ARG A 248 2.61 2.89 -8.10
CA ARG A 248 1.29 3.10 -8.71
C ARG A 248 0.16 2.42 -7.95
N ARG A 249 -1.05 2.99 -8.02
CA ARG A 249 -2.26 2.40 -7.43
C ARG A 249 -3.43 2.41 -8.42
N VAL A 250 -4.19 1.32 -8.43
CA VAL A 250 -5.42 1.17 -9.22
C VAL A 250 -6.58 0.90 -8.28
N LEU A 251 -7.63 1.72 -8.37
CA LEU A 251 -8.89 1.48 -7.68
C LEU A 251 -9.79 0.62 -8.58
N VAL A 252 -10.26 -0.52 -8.10
CA VAL A 252 -11.27 -1.32 -8.77
C VAL A 252 -12.63 -1.00 -8.16
N LEU A 253 -13.52 -0.39 -8.94
CA LEU A 253 -14.91 -0.14 -8.52
C LEU A 253 -15.76 -1.37 -8.81
N LEU A 254 -16.24 -2.03 -7.75
CA LEU A 254 -16.92 -3.32 -7.86
C LEU A 254 -18.40 -3.20 -7.46
N GLY A 255 -19.28 -3.23 -8.46
CA GLY A 255 -20.74 -3.32 -8.27
C GLY A 255 -21.23 -4.76 -8.11
N GLU A 256 -22.49 -4.92 -7.68
CA GLU A 256 -23.14 -6.25 -7.59
C GLU A 256 -23.20 -6.94 -8.96
N ASN A 257 -23.25 -8.27 -8.98
CA ASN A 257 -23.30 -9.08 -10.21
C ASN A 257 -22.15 -8.74 -11.17
N PHE A 258 -20.95 -8.49 -10.63
CA PHE A 258 -19.77 -8.27 -11.43
C PHE A 258 -19.38 -9.54 -12.21
N GLU A 259 -18.74 -9.35 -13.36
CA GLU A 259 -18.16 -10.43 -14.16
C GLU A 259 -16.83 -10.90 -13.53
N GLU A 260 -16.80 -12.12 -12.97
CA GLU A 260 -15.61 -12.66 -12.29
C GLU A 260 -14.37 -12.71 -13.17
N ILE A 261 -14.54 -13.02 -14.45
CA ILE A 261 -13.43 -13.10 -15.41
C ILE A 261 -12.77 -11.73 -15.62
N GLU A 262 -13.55 -10.65 -15.56
CA GLU A 262 -13.07 -9.29 -15.74
C GLU A 262 -12.37 -8.77 -14.49
N LEU A 263 -12.95 -9.03 -13.30
CA LEU A 263 -12.26 -8.78 -12.03
C LEU A 263 -10.96 -9.58 -11.96
N GLY A 264 -11.00 -10.85 -12.34
CA GLY A 264 -9.84 -11.74 -12.41
C GLY A 264 -8.77 -11.27 -13.39
N ALA A 265 -9.15 -10.65 -14.52
CA ALA A 265 -8.21 -10.07 -15.46
C ALA A 265 -7.48 -8.86 -14.86
N TYR A 266 -8.19 -7.90 -14.27
CA TYR A 266 -7.55 -6.74 -13.64
C TYR A 266 -6.72 -7.15 -12.44
N THR A 267 -7.28 -7.90 -11.50
CA THR A 267 -6.54 -8.35 -10.33
C THR A 267 -5.39 -9.26 -10.74
N GLY A 268 -5.58 -10.24 -11.62
CA GLY A 268 -4.53 -11.14 -12.08
C GLY A 268 -3.38 -10.44 -12.80
N VAL A 269 -3.67 -9.51 -13.73
CA VAL A 269 -2.64 -8.76 -14.48
C VAL A 269 -1.98 -7.68 -13.62
N LEU A 270 -2.75 -6.92 -12.85
CA LEU A 270 -2.24 -5.77 -12.08
C LEU A 270 -1.63 -6.18 -10.73
N SER A 271 -2.25 -7.11 -9.99
CA SER A 271 -1.70 -7.67 -8.73
C SER A 271 -0.73 -8.82 -8.95
N TRP A 272 -0.62 -9.23 -10.21
CA TRP A 272 0.37 -10.16 -10.71
C TRP A 272 0.36 -11.56 -10.09
N ALA A 273 -0.64 -12.35 -10.46
CA ALA A 273 -0.61 -13.78 -10.25
C ALA A 273 0.33 -14.46 -11.28
N GLY A 274 1.55 -14.78 -10.87
CA GLY A 274 2.47 -15.61 -11.64
C GLY A 274 1.98 -17.04 -11.82
N HIS A 275 2.42 -17.73 -12.87
CA HIS A 275 2.13 -19.14 -13.07
C HIS A 275 3.38 -20.01 -12.98
N THR A 276 3.28 -21.15 -12.30
CA THR A 276 4.18 -22.29 -12.51
C THR A 276 3.36 -23.49 -12.96
N LYS A 277 3.85 -24.22 -13.96
CA LYS A 277 3.26 -25.48 -14.41
C LYS A 277 3.68 -26.59 -13.43
N SER A 278 2.74 -27.16 -12.71
CA SER A 278 2.96 -28.38 -11.91
C SER A 278 1.87 -29.39 -12.25
N ALA A 279 2.26 -30.61 -12.62
CA ALA A 279 1.34 -31.73 -12.89
C ALA A 279 0.18 -31.43 -13.88
N GLY A 280 0.38 -30.55 -14.86
CA GLY A 280 -0.64 -30.22 -15.86
C GLY A 280 -1.70 -29.21 -15.42
N ASN A 281 -1.65 -28.73 -14.17
CA ASN A 281 -2.52 -27.66 -13.66
C ASN A 281 -1.79 -26.32 -13.62
N TYR A 282 -2.51 -25.25 -13.99
CA TYR A 282 -2.05 -23.88 -13.79
C TYR A 282 -2.46 -23.43 -12.39
N VAL A 283 -1.47 -23.16 -11.54
CA VAL A 283 -1.70 -22.51 -10.23
C VAL A 283 -1.38 -21.03 -10.41
N PHE A 284 -2.33 -20.16 -10.06
CA PHE A 284 -2.11 -18.74 -9.89
C PHE A 284 -1.32 -18.53 -8.59
N ARG A 285 -0.01 -18.25 -8.69
CA ARG A 285 0.82 -17.84 -7.55
C ARG A 285 0.71 -16.33 -7.40
N ALA A 286 0.26 -15.82 -6.26
CA ALA A 286 0.42 -14.41 -5.95
C ALA A 286 1.91 -14.03 -6.02
N GLY A 287 2.27 -13.07 -6.88
CA GLY A 287 3.62 -12.54 -7.00
C GLY A 287 4.64 -13.51 -7.62
N ALA A 288 4.67 -13.61 -8.94
CA ALA A 288 5.91 -14.07 -9.59
C ALA A 288 7.06 -13.04 -9.34
N PRO A 289 8.27 -13.22 -9.92
CA PRO A 289 9.45 -12.38 -9.64
C PRO A 289 9.61 -11.04 -10.41
N GLU A 290 9.07 -10.82 -11.62
CA GLU A 290 9.34 -9.67 -12.52
C GLU A 290 8.25 -8.60 -12.91
N VAL A 291 7.17 -8.27 -12.17
CA VAL A 291 6.14 -7.28 -12.65
C VAL A 291 5.66 -6.17 -11.69
N PRO A 292 5.70 -4.89 -12.07
CA PRO A 292 5.47 -3.64 -11.30
C PRO A 292 4.56 -3.68 -10.07
N SER A 293 4.94 -2.91 -9.05
CA SER A 293 4.14 -2.76 -7.83
C SER A 293 2.96 -1.82 -8.12
N ILE A 294 1.89 -2.38 -8.71
CA ILE A 294 0.58 -1.74 -8.72
C ILE A 294 -0.18 -2.26 -7.53
N GLU A 295 -0.53 -1.39 -6.61
CA GLU A 295 -1.52 -1.74 -5.58
C GLU A 295 -2.91 -1.74 -6.21
N VAL A 296 -3.61 -2.86 -6.08
CA VAL A 296 -5.00 -2.95 -6.50
C VAL A 296 -5.88 -2.83 -5.26
N VAL A 297 -6.61 -1.73 -5.16
CA VAL A 297 -7.59 -1.52 -4.08
C VAL A 297 -8.97 -1.78 -4.64
N ILE A 298 -9.67 -2.77 -4.09
CA ILE A 298 -11.06 -3.05 -4.43
C ILE A 298 -11.98 -2.22 -3.54
N ALA A 299 -12.78 -1.34 -4.14
CA ALA A 299 -13.83 -0.59 -3.49
C ALA A 299 -15.21 -1.12 -3.91
N GLY A 300 -15.99 -1.54 -2.93
CA GLY A 300 -17.34 -2.09 -3.14
C GLY A 300 -18.42 -1.16 -2.60
N PHE A 301 -19.63 -1.32 -3.12
CA PHE A 301 -20.80 -0.56 -2.60
C PHE A 301 -21.41 -1.20 -1.35
N ARG A 302 -20.97 -2.43 -1.01
CA ARG A 302 -21.44 -3.24 0.11
C ARG A 302 -20.27 -3.97 0.78
N PRO A 303 -20.38 -4.36 2.06
CA PRO A 303 -19.35 -5.15 2.77
C PRO A 303 -19.08 -6.53 2.14
N GLU A 304 -20.05 -7.07 1.40
CA GLU A 304 -19.90 -8.26 0.57
C GLU A 304 -20.56 -7.97 -0.78
N VAL A 305 -19.82 -8.16 -1.86
CA VAL A 305 -20.29 -7.95 -3.24
C VAL A 305 -20.30 -9.31 -3.93
N ARG A 306 -21.44 -9.70 -4.52
CA ARG A 306 -21.59 -10.99 -5.21
C ARG A 306 -21.34 -10.86 -6.70
N GLY A 307 -20.59 -11.81 -7.26
CA GLY A 307 -20.36 -11.96 -8.70
C GLY A 307 -21.41 -12.86 -9.35
N MET A 308 -21.43 -12.88 -10.69
CA MET A 308 -22.40 -13.64 -11.49
C MET A 308 -22.34 -15.15 -11.23
N GLY A 309 -21.15 -15.71 -11.06
CA GLY A 309 -20.89 -17.12 -10.74
C GLY A 309 -21.03 -17.46 -9.25
N GLY A 310 -21.50 -16.52 -8.42
CA GLY A 310 -21.68 -16.74 -6.98
C GLY A 310 -20.45 -16.45 -6.14
N THR A 311 -19.38 -15.89 -6.74
CA THR A 311 -18.19 -15.46 -6.00
C THR A 311 -18.54 -14.32 -5.05
N ILE A 312 -18.03 -14.36 -3.81
CA ILE A 312 -18.23 -13.28 -2.84
C ILE A 312 -16.90 -12.58 -2.61
N VAL A 313 -16.86 -11.28 -2.84
CA VAL A 313 -15.70 -10.43 -2.58
C VAL A 313 -16.00 -9.52 -1.40
N ARG A 314 -15.10 -9.50 -0.42
CA ARG A 314 -15.06 -8.48 0.63
C ARG A 314 -14.14 -7.36 0.16
N PRO A 315 -14.67 -6.17 -0.18
CA PRO A 315 -13.84 -5.08 -0.64
C PRO A 315 -12.94 -4.56 0.49
N HIS A 316 -11.82 -3.93 0.12
CA HIS A 316 -10.89 -3.34 1.07
C HIS A 316 -11.49 -2.08 1.72
N VAL A 317 -12.34 -1.37 0.97
CA VAL A 317 -12.99 -0.12 1.37
C VAL A 317 -14.37 -0.04 0.75
N LEU A 318 -15.30 0.66 1.40
CA LEU A 318 -16.59 0.95 0.78
C LEU A 318 -16.53 2.26 0.01
N VAL A 319 -17.21 2.32 -1.14
CA VAL A 319 -17.23 3.53 -1.99
C VAL A 319 -17.74 4.75 -1.20
N LYS A 320 -18.70 4.57 -0.29
CA LYS A 320 -19.22 5.64 0.57
C LYS A 320 -18.20 6.20 1.58
N ASP A 321 -17.14 5.45 1.87
CA ASP A 321 -16.11 5.81 2.85
C ASP A 321 -14.89 6.46 2.17
N LEU A 322 -14.85 6.49 0.83
CA LEU A 322 -13.80 7.16 0.05
C LEU A 322 -14.03 8.68 0.02
N LYS A 323 -13.10 9.43 0.58
CA LYS A 323 -13.09 10.90 0.53
C LYS A 323 -12.36 11.40 -0.71
N ALA A 324 -12.61 12.65 -1.10
CA ALA A 324 -11.97 13.26 -2.27
C ALA A 324 -10.44 13.24 -2.17
N GLU A 325 -9.88 13.48 -0.97
CA GLU A 325 -8.44 13.36 -0.72
C GLU A 325 -7.89 11.93 -0.85
N ASP A 326 -8.69 10.90 -0.62
CA ASP A 326 -8.26 9.50 -0.76
C ASP A 326 -8.08 9.14 -2.24
N LEU A 327 -8.95 9.70 -3.07
CA LEU A 327 -9.00 9.48 -4.52
C LEU A 327 -7.83 10.11 -5.26
N ASP A 328 -7.19 11.11 -4.66
CA ASP A 328 -5.94 11.65 -5.19
C ASP A 328 -4.87 10.56 -5.23
N GLY A 329 -4.89 9.56 -4.34
CA GLY A 329 -3.92 8.47 -4.29
C GLY A 329 -3.84 7.55 -5.51
N PHE A 330 -4.80 7.59 -6.44
CA PHE A 330 -4.93 6.59 -7.50
C PHE A 330 -4.44 7.09 -8.87
N ASP A 331 -3.72 6.22 -9.57
CA ASP A 331 -3.24 6.45 -10.94
C ASP A 331 -4.24 5.96 -11.99
N ALA A 332 -5.16 5.09 -11.60
CA ALA A 332 -6.24 4.63 -12.45
C ALA A 332 -7.44 4.10 -11.67
N VAL A 333 -8.59 4.09 -12.35
CA VAL A 333 -9.80 3.37 -11.93
C VAL A 333 -10.07 2.29 -12.96
N ALA A 334 -10.19 1.04 -12.50
CA ALA A 334 -10.65 -0.09 -13.27
C ALA A 334 -12.10 -0.41 -12.90
N ILE A 335 -12.95 -0.57 -13.91
CA ILE A 335 -14.39 -0.85 -13.73
C ILE A 335 -14.71 -2.13 -14.50
N PRO A 336 -14.72 -3.30 -13.81
CA PRO A 336 -15.30 -4.52 -14.36
C PRO A 336 -16.77 -4.30 -14.69
N ALA A 337 -17.27 -5.04 -15.66
CA ALA A 337 -18.68 -5.06 -16.02
C ALA A 337 -19.51 -5.67 -14.89
N CYS A 338 -20.74 -5.16 -14.79
CA CYS A 338 -21.81 -5.79 -14.05
C CYS A 338 -22.89 -6.21 -15.04
N VAL A 339 -23.41 -7.44 -14.89
CA VAL A 339 -24.50 -7.94 -15.70
C VAL A 339 -25.80 -8.00 -14.90
N GLY A 340 -26.94 -7.81 -15.57
CA GLY A 340 -28.21 -8.27 -15.02
C GLY A 340 -28.16 -9.79 -14.88
N GLY A 341 -28.51 -10.32 -13.70
CA GLY A 341 -28.26 -11.71 -13.31
C GLY A 341 -28.66 -12.80 -14.33
N ALA A 342 -28.12 -14.01 -14.12
CA ALA A 342 -28.39 -15.20 -14.93
C ALA A 342 -29.89 -15.38 -15.23
N ARG A 343 -30.19 -15.77 -16.48
CA ARG A 343 -31.52 -16.05 -17.06
C ARG A 343 -32.64 -16.23 -16.00
N GLY A 344 -33.29 -15.14 -15.61
CA GLY A 344 -34.51 -15.17 -14.79
C GLY A 344 -34.55 -14.27 -13.55
N GLN A 345 -33.45 -13.66 -13.09
CA GLN A 345 -33.50 -12.67 -11.98
C GLN A 345 -32.91 -11.31 -12.39
N HIS A 346 -33.81 -10.40 -12.76
CA HIS A 346 -33.48 -9.03 -13.17
C HIS A 346 -33.13 -8.15 -11.96
N THR A 347 -31.89 -8.13 -11.51
CA THR A 347 -31.38 -6.99 -10.74
C THR A 347 -30.19 -6.37 -11.46
N TRP A 348 -30.41 -5.21 -12.07
CA TRP A 348 -29.35 -4.34 -12.63
C TRP A 348 -28.64 -3.56 -11.52
N GLN A 349 -28.56 -4.13 -10.32
CA GLN A 349 -28.10 -3.42 -9.14
C GLN A 349 -26.65 -2.96 -9.28
N GLY A 350 -25.77 -3.78 -9.84
CA GLY A 350 -24.39 -3.36 -10.10
C GLY A 350 -24.27 -2.21 -11.10
N ARG A 351 -25.16 -2.15 -12.10
CA ARG A 351 -25.22 -1.00 -13.00
C ARG A 351 -25.67 0.26 -12.27
N ALA A 352 -26.70 0.17 -11.44
CA ALA A 352 -27.14 1.29 -10.59
C ALA A 352 -26.05 1.74 -9.61
N ASP A 353 -25.27 0.80 -9.06
CA ASP A 353 -24.13 1.10 -8.22
C ASP A 353 -23.08 1.91 -9.01
N LEU A 354 -22.72 1.46 -10.22
CA LEU A 354 -21.72 2.10 -11.08
C LEU A 354 -22.19 3.40 -11.76
N GLU A 355 -23.49 3.66 -11.80
CA GLU A 355 -24.09 4.92 -12.26
C GLU A 355 -24.45 5.85 -11.10
N SER A 356 -24.16 5.47 -9.85
CA SER A 356 -24.44 6.32 -8.68
C SER A 356 -23.54 7.55 -8.64
N GLU A 357 -24.02 8.62 -7.98
CA GLU A 357 -23.25 9.84 -7.76
C GLU A 357 -21.88 9.58 -7.11
N SER A 358 -21.80 8.63 -6.17
CA SER A 358 -20.54 8.26 -5.53
C SER A 358 -19.56 7.63 -6.51
N ALA A 359 -20.02 6.77 -7.42
CA ALA A 359 -19.17 6.19 -8.47
C ALA A 359 -18.70 7.24 -9.47
N ILE A 360 -19.61 8.13 -9.88
CA ILE A 360 -19.32 9.25 -10.78
C ILE A 360 -18.28 10.18 -10.16
N ALA A 361 -18.42 10.52 -8.87
CA ALA A 361 -17.48 11.37 -8.15
C ALA A 361 -16.08 10.76 -8.10
N VAL A 362 -15.97 9.45 -7.85
CA VAL A 362 -14.69 8.72 -7.91
C VAL A 362 -14.04 8.85 -9.28
N VAL A 363 -14.79 8.53 -10.34
CA VAL A 363 -14.29 8.54 -11.72
C VAL A 363 -13.84 9.93 -12.14
N ARG A 364 -14.66 10.96 -11.88
CA ARG A 364 -14.33 12.36 -12.17
C ARG A 364 -13.07 12.82 -11.43
N ARG A 365 -12.94 12.48 -10.15
CA ARG A 365 -11.79 12.90 -9.33
C ARG A 365 -10.49 12.27 -9.82
N VAL A 366 -10.48 10.95 -10.03
CA VAL A 366 -9.26 10.26 -10.49
C VAL A 366 -8.88 10.70 -11.91
N HIS A 367 -9.85 10.84 -12.81
CA HIS A 367 -9.61 11.34 -14.17
C HIS A 367 -9.07 12.78 -14.17
N GLY A 368 -9.68 13.67 -13.38
CA GLY A 368 -9.25 15.07 -13.23
C GLY A 368 -7.82 15.21 -12.67
N ASN A 369 -7.33 14.20 -11.95
CA ASN A 369 -5.96 14.11 -11.47
C ASN A 369 -4.97 13.51 -12.50
N GLY A 370 -5.40 13.29 -13.75
CA GLY A 370 -4.61 12.69 -14.82
C GLY A 370 -4.57 11.15 -14.81
N GLY A 371 -5.39 10.53 -13.95
CA GLY A 371 -5.52 9.08 -13.85
C GLY A 371 -6.20 8.46 -15.06
N ILE A 372 -5.94 7.17 -15.28
CA ILE A 372 -6.53 6.40 -16.39
C ILE A 372 -7.86 5.80 -15.95
N ILE A 373 -8.90 5.94 -16.75
CA ILE A 373 -10.16 5.21 -16.51
C ILE A 373 -10.24 4.04 -17.49
N SER A 374 -10.26 2.82 -16.97
CA SER A 374 -10.33 1.59 -17.75
C SER A 374 -11.64 0.87 -17.43
N THR A 375 -12.50 0.72 -18.43
CA THR A 375 -13.85 0.18 -18.24
C THR A 375 -14.15 -0.98 -19.17
N MET A 376 -15.01 -1.89 -18.73
CA MET A 376 -15.49 -3.02 -19.52
C MET A 376 -17.02 -2.98 -19.66
N CYS A 377 -17.54 -3.38 -20.83
CA CYS A 377 -18.96 -3.56 -21.22
C CYS A 377 -19.95 -2.49 -20.71
N ALA A 378 -20.27 -2.51 -19.41
CA ALA A 378 -21.20 -1.62 -18.73
C ALA A 378 -20.57 -0.27 -18.32
N GLY A 379 -19.25 -0.18 -18.15
CA GLY A 379 -18.62 1.05 -17.65
C GLY A 379 -18.57 2.22 -18.66
N ALA A 380 -18.91 1.99 -19.94
CA ALA A 380 -19.21 3.09 -20.86
C ALA A 380 -20.38 3.95 -20.35
N ALA A 381 -21.36 3.34 -19.67
CA ALA A 381 -22.46 4.07 -19.04
C ALA A 381 -21.97 4.90 -17.84
N THR A 382 -21.01 4.39 -17.05
CA THR A 382 -20.37 5.17 -15.98
C THR A 382 -19.59 6.36 -16.53
N LEU A 383 -18.86 6.19 -17.62
CA LEU A 383 -18.16 7.31 -18.29
C LEU A 383 -19.16 8.35 -18.82
N GLN A 384 -20.24 7.91 -19.46
CA GLN A 384 -21.31 8.79 -19.93
C GLN A 384 -21.97 9.55 -18.78
N ALA A 385 -22.32 8.85 -17.69
CA ALA A 385 -22.89 9.46 -16.49
C ALA A 385 -21.92 10.43 -15.81
N ALA A 386 -20.61 10.16 -15.90
CA ALA A 386 -19.56 11.07 -15.47
C ALA A 386 -19.30 12.22 -16.46
N GLU A 387 -19.99 12.27 -17.60
CA GLU A 387 -19.78 13.23 -18.69
C GLU A 387 -18.35 13.22 -19.24
N LEU A 388 -17.70 12.06 -19.20
CA LEU A 388 -16.36 11.86 -19.75
C LEU A 388 -16.44 11.37 -21.20
N PRO A 389 -15.50 11.80 -22.06
CA PRO A 389 -15.49 11.43 -23.45
C PRO A 389 -15.19 9.94 -23.62
N LEU A 390 -15.90 9.29 -24.54
CA LEU A 390 -15.67 7.91 -24.90
C LEU A 390 -14.61 7.82 -26.02
N PRO A 391 -13.61 6.95 -25.88
CA PRO A 391 -12.60 6.75 -26.92
C PRO A 391 -13.25 6.17 -28.18
N LYS A 392 -12.81 6.63 -29.35
CA LYS A 392 -13.26 6.08 -30.63
C LYS A 392 -12.71 4.68 -30.82
N ARG A 393 -13.57 3.75 -31.21
CA ARG A 393 -13.14 2.38 -31.53
C ARG A 393 -12.37 2.36 -32.84
N VAL A 394 -11.13 1.87 -32.80
CA VAL A 394 -10.31 1.62 -33.99
C VAL A 394 -10.65 0.23 -34.54
N PRO A 395 -10.97 0.10 -35.84
CA PRO A 395 -11.22 -1.22 -36.45
C PRO A 395 -10.03 -2.16 -36.26
N GLY A 396 -10.30 -3.38 -35.80
CA GLY A 396 -9.28 -4.40 -35.54
C GLY A 396 -8.68 -4.37 -34.13
N GLU A 397 -8.93 -3.33 -33.33
CA GLU A 397 -8.54 -3.29 -31.92
C GLU A 397 -9.66 -3.82 -31.01
N ALA A 398 -9.28 -4.61 -30.00
CA ALA A 398 -10.21 -5.18 -29.05
C ALA A 398 -10.53 -4.22 -27.88
N VAL A 399 -9.64 -3.25 -27.63
CA VAL A 399 -9.81 -2.17 -26.63
C VAL A 399 -9.74 -0.83 -27.35
N ALA A 400 -10.77 0.00 -27.22
CA ALA A 400 -10.70 1.39 -27.66
C ALA A 400 -9.99 2.20 -26.57
N TYR A 401 -8.78 2.68 -26.85
CA TYR A 401 -8.02 3.51 -25.92
C TYR A 401 -7.63 4.82 -26.58
N ASP A 402 -7.90 5.93 -25.88
CA ASP A 402 -7.41 7.23 -26.26
C ASP A 402 -6.44 7.74 -25.19
N LYS A 403 -5.18 7.91 -25.59
CA LYS A 403 -4.09 8.33 -24.71
C LYS A 403 -4.23 9.77 -24.23
N GLN A 404 -4.82 10.65 -25.05
CA GLN A 404 -5.06 12.05 -24.67
C GLN A 404 -6.22 12.13 -23.69
N LEU A 405 -7.28 11.35 -23.93
CA LEU A 405 -8.43 11.29 -23.03
C LEU A 405 -8.15 10.49 -21.75
N ARG A 406 -7.12 9.64 -21.74
CA ARG A 406 -6.78 8.74 -20.62
C ARG A 406 -7.93 7.79 -20.28
N THR A 407 -8.69 7.37 -21.29
CA THR A 407 -9.86 6.49 -21.16
C THR A 407 -9.71 5.29 -22.06
N ALA A 408 -9.89 4.09 -21.49
CA ALA A 408 -9.97 2.83 -22.19
C ALA A 408 -11.36 2.19 -21.99
N THR A 409 -11.94 1.70 -23.08
CA THR A 409 -13.21 0.96 -23.06
C THR A 409 -13.05 -0.33 -23.87
N SER A 410 -13.48 -1.45 -23.31
CA SER A 410 -13.51 -2.73 -24.02
C SER A 410 -14.93 -3.31 -24.09
N ALA A 411 -15.21 -4.07 -25.15
CA ALA A 411 -16.52 -4.67 -25.39
C ALA A 411 -16.45 -6.20 -25.25
N GLY A 412 -16.81 -6.69 -24.07
CA GLY A 412 -17.01 -8.12 -23.79
C GLY A 412 -15.97 -8.72 -22.83
N PRO A 413 -16.32 -9.79 -22.10
CA PRO A 413 -15.41 -10.47 -21.18
C PRO A 413 -14.21 -11.12 -21.89
N GLY A 414 -14.36 -11.45 -23.19
CA GLY A 414 -13.30 -12.07 -23.99
C GLY A 414 -12.08 -11.19 -24.27
N VAL A 415 -12.15 -9.89 -23.97
CA VAL A 415 -11.06 -8.91 -24.17
C VAL A 415 -10.59 -8.27 -22.87
N ALA A 416 -11.06 -8.79 -21.72
CA ALA A 416 -10.75 -8.25 -20.41
C ALA A 416 -9.24 -8.22 -20.11
N LEU A 417 -8.57 -9.29 -20.55
CA LEU A 417 -7.14 -9.45 -20.39
C LEU A 417 -6.33 -8.40 -21.17
N GLU A 418 -6.80 -8.05 -22.38
CA GLU A 418 -6.17 -7.03 -23.21
C GLU A 418 -6.32 -5.64 -22.60
N ALA A 419 -7.50 -5.33 -22.03
CA ALA A 419 -7.73 -4.08 -21.30
C ALA A 419 -6.83 -3.95 -20.08
N ALA A 420 -6.69 -5.02 -19.29
CA ALA A 420 -5.79 -5.03 -18.15
C ALA A 420 -4.31 -4.90 -18.56
N CYS A 421 -3.89 -5.56 -19.65
CA CYS A 421 -2.55 -5.43 -20.22
C CYS A 421 -2.26 -4.01 -20.75
N LEU A 422 -3.26 -3.34 -21.33
CA LEU A 422 -3.15 -1.96 -21.77
C LEU A 422 -3.01 -1.01 -20.58
N LEU A 423 -3.82 -1.21 -19.54
CA LEU A 423 -3.73 -0.41 -18.32
C LEU A 423 -2.36 -0.58 -17.65
N LEU A 424 -1.86 -1.82 -17.56
CA LEU A 424 -0.51 -2.10 -17.07
C LEU A 424 0.54 -1.34 -17.88
N LYS A 425 0.51 -1.42 -19.21
CA LYS A 425 1.45 -0.74 -20.11
C LYS A 425 1.53 0.76 -19.89
N GLU A 426 0.41 1.39 -19.57
CA GLU A 426 0.33 2.85 -19.40
C GLU A 426 0.68 3.31 -17.97
N LEU A 427 0.61 2.41 -17.00
CA LEU A 427 0.96 2.68 -15.60
C LEU A 427 2.46 2.52 -15.32
N VAL A 428 3.16 1.71 -16.11
CA VAL A 428 4.51 1.23 -15.80
C VAL A 428 5.49 1.65 -16.88
N ASP A 429 6.78 1.62 -16.60
CA ASP A 429 7.75 2.01 -17.62
C ASP A 429 7.90 0.95 -18.73
N LYS A 430 8.60 1.32 -19.80
CA LYS A 430 8.75 0.47 -20.99
C LYS A 430 9.52 -0.81 -20.69
N GLU A 431 10.45 -0.78 -19.74
CA GLU A 431 11.27 -1.93 -19.37
C GLU A 431 10.47 -2.88 -18.48
N GLU A 432 9.76 -2.34 -17.49
CA GLU A 432 8.79 -3.08 -16.66
C GLU A 432 7.74 -3.81 -17.52
N TYR A 433 7.17 -3.13 -18.52
CA TYR A 433 6.19 -3.76 -19.40
C TYR A 433 6.81 -4.82 -20.33
N ARG A 434 8.05 -4.61 -20.80
CA ARG A 434 8.78 -5.62 -21.60
C ARG A 434 9.03 -6.89 -20.80
N SER A 435 9.46 -6.75 -19.55
CA SER A 435 9.63 -7.88 -18.64
C SER A 435 8.31 -8.62 -18.43
N PHE A 436 7.20 -7.90 -18.15
CA PHE A 436 5.87 -8.53 -18.07
C PHE A 436 5.54 -9.41 -19.28
N ARG A 437 5.79 -8.91 -20.50
CA ARG A 437 5.54 -9.67 -21.73
C ARG A 437 6.43 -10.90 -21.87
N LEU A 438 7.70 -10.80 -21.48
CA LEU A 438 8.67 -11.90 -21.58
C LEU A 438 8.26 -13.08 -20.69
N TYR A 439 7.78 -12.80 -19.48
CA TYR A 439 7.40 -13.83 -18.50
C TYR A 439 5.97 -14.32 -18.61
N ASN A 440 5.14 -13.63 -19.40
CA ASN A 440 3.75 -14.01 -19.65
C ASN A 440 3.45 -14.15 -21.14
N PRO A 441 4.22 -14.95 -21.91
CA PRO A 441 4.06 -15.05 -23.35
C PRO A 441 2.69 -15.58 -23.77
N TRP A 442 2.03 -16.35 -22.89
CA TRP A 442 0.67 -16.87 -23.07
C TRP A 442 -0.41 -15.77 -23.16
N LEU A 443 -0.16 -14.58 -22.60
CA LEU A 443 -1.04 -13.42 -22.72
C LEU A 443 -0.95 -12.74 -24.10
N PHE A 444 0.09 -13.03 -24.88
CA PHE A 444 0.49 -12.23 -26.04
C PHE A 444 0.66 -13.03 -27.34
N GLY A 445 0.30 -14.32 -27.40
CA GLY A 445 0.45 -15.11 -28.62
C GLY A 445 -0.35 -16.42 -28.73
N GLY A 446 -1.24 -16.47 -29.75
CA GLY A 446 -1.69 -17.66 -30.48
C GLY A 446 -3.08 -18.22 -30.14
N ARG A 447 -4.07 -18.05 -31.03
CA ARG A 447 -5.43 -18.67 -30.96
C ARG A 447 -5.39 -20.20 -30.76
N ASP A 448 -4.29 -20.85 -31.14
CA ASP A 448 -4.10 -22.30 -31.02
C ASP A 448 -3.78 -22.79 -29.61
N GLN A 449 -3.57 -21.90 -28.63
CA GLN A 449 -3.32 -22.29 -27.22
C GLN A 449 -4.59 -22.27 -26.34
N PHE A 450 -5.69 -21.68 -26.82
CA PHE A 450 -6.90 -21.43 -26.03
C PHE A 450 -8.11 -22.31 -26.39
N ALA A 451 -8.06 -23.06 -27.50
CA ALA A 451 -9.26 -23.70 -28.06
C ALA A 451 -9.96 -24.79 -27.19
N PRO A 452 -9.32 -25.51 -26.25
CA PRO A 452 -10.05 -26.45 -25.39
C PRO A 452 -10.10 -26.10 -23.88
N ARG A 453 -9.45 -25.02 -23.41
CA ARG A 453 -9.02 -24.96 -21.99
C ARG A 453 -9.79 -24.03 -21.04
N VAL A 454 -10.83 -23.36 -21.51
CA VAL A 454 -11.70 -22.51 -20.67
C VAL A 454 -12.82 -23.33 -19.98
N GLN A 455 -12.98 -24.61 -20.29
CA GLN A 455 -14.09 -25.43 -19.75
C GLN A 455 -13.90 -25.90 -18.29
N THR A 456 -12.76 -25.66 -17.65
CA THR A 456 -12.49 -26.13 -16.28
C THR A 456 -11.92 -25.03 -15.39
N LEU A 457 -12.72 -24.01 -15.15
CA LEU A 457 -12.65 -23.22 -13.92
C LEU A 457 -14.01 -23.41 -13.23
N LYS A 458 -14.05 -24.36 -12.29
CA LYS A 458 -15.14 -24.58 -11.34
C LYS A 458 -14.69 -24.14 -9.97
#